data_AF-A0A550GPI1-F1
#
_entry.id   AF-A0A550GPI1-F1
#
_cell.length_a   1.000
_cell.length_b   1.000
_cell.length_c   1.000
_cell.angle_alpha   90.00
_cell.angle_beta   90.00
_cell.angle_gamma   90.00
#
_symmetry.space_group_name_H-M   'P 1'
#
loop_
_entity.id
_entity.type
_entity.pdbx_description
1 polymer ?
#
loop_
_entity_poly.entity_id
_entity_poly.type
_entity_poly.pdbx_seq_one_letter_code
_entity_poly.pdbx_strand_id
1 'polypeptide(L)'
;MWNNIKKYLEQYPERLSVARILVENGLSVKKNKIYLNQIEIPPIRIARVAKVDRRTVTQTLKMIYTNRKLRLIFEEIRPAGHSLKRIAKHLELGVVEITPSDASKSGILAKAAMILTKNNLSIRQAIVDDPELSPAP
;
A
#
# COMPACT_ATOMS: atom_id res chain seq x y z
N MET A 1 -6.36 -3.26 -7.44
CA MET A 1 -5.01 -3.63 -7.98
C MET A 1 -4.54 -4.94 -7.38
N TRP A 2 -4.71 -5.07 -6.07
CA TRP A 2 -4.31 -6.22 -5.27
C TRP A 2 -4.80 -7.56 -5.82
N ASN A 3 -6.02 -7.64 -6.36
CA ASN A 3 -6.55 -8.88 -6.95
C ASN A 3 -5.67 -9.44 -8.07
N ASN A 4 -5.05 -8.58 -8.89
CA ASN A 4 -4.11 -9.01 -9.93
C ASN A 4 -2.84 -9.62 -9.33
N ILE A 5 -2.30 -9.03 -8.26
CA ILE A 5 -1.11 -9.55 -7.56
C ILE A 5 -1.43 -10.89 -6.91
N LYS A 6 -2.58 -10.97 -6.22
CA LYS A 6 -3.08 -12.17 -5.54
C LYS A 6 -3.18 -13.35 -6.51
N LYS A 7 -3.74 -13.16 -7.71
CA LYS A 7 -3.85 -14.20 -8.74
C LYS A 7 -2.51 -14.88 -9.08
N TYR A 8 -1.40 -14.14 -9.07
CA TYR A 8 -0.09 -14.73 -9.35
C TYR A 8 0.57 -15.39 -8.14
N LEU A 9 0.12 -15.08 -6.92
CA LEU A 9 0.78 -15.51 -5.67
C LEU A 9 -0.12 -16.38 -4.78
N GLU A 10 -1.34 -16.70 -5.22
CA GLU A 10 -2.35 -17.41 -4.42
C GLU A 10 -1.89 -18.80 -3.95
N GLN A 11 -1.07 -19.49 -4.75
CA GLN A 11 -0.49 -20.79 -4.42
C GLN A 11 0.65 -20.70 -3.39
N TYR A 12 1.08 -19.49 -3.02
CA TYR A 12 2.23 -19.25 -2.15
C TYR A 12 1.87 -18.25 -1.03
N PRO A 13 1.18 -18.68 0.03
CA PRO A 13 0.70 -17.80 1.11
C PRO A 13 1.80 -16.93 1.73
N GLU A 14 2.99 -17.49 1.96
CA GLU A 14 4.12 -16.74 2.49
C GLU A 14 4.62 -15.65 1.55
N ARG A 15 4.62 -15.90 0.23
CA ARG A 15 5.03 -14.90 -0.77
C ARG A 15 3.99 -13.79 -0.88
N LEU A 16 2.72 -14.12 -0.68
CA LEU A 16 1.63 -13.15 -0.63
C LEU A 16 1.74 -12.23 0.59
N SER A 17 2.20 -12.73 1.75
CA SER A 17 2.55 -11.90 2.91
C SER A 17 3.67 -10.90 2.58
N VAL A 18 4.72 -11.34 1.87
CA VAL A 18 5.80 -10.45 1.41
C VAL A 18 5.27 -9.39 0.44
N ALA A 19 4.49 -9.80 -0.56
CA ALA A 19 3.92 -8.88 -1.55
C ALA A 19 2.98 -7.85 -0.92
N ARG A 20 2.21 -8.24 0.10
CA ARG A 20 1.34 -7.34 0.88
C ARG A 20 2.15 -6.21 1.50
N ILE A 21 3.24 -6.54 2.20
CA ILE A 21 4.11 -5.53 2.82
C ILE A 21 4.70 -4.59 1.79
N LEU A 22 5.15 -5.11 0.64
CA LEU A 22 5.69 -4.28 -0.43
C LEU A 22 4.64 -3.28 -0.94
N VAL A 23 3.39 -3.74 -1.13
CA VAL A 23 2.29 -2.89 -1.59
C VAL A 23 1.89 -1.85 -0.54
N GLU A 24 1.65 -2.27 0.71
CA GLU A 24 1.20 -1.39 1.81
C GLU A 24 2.20 -0.27 2.11
N ASN A 25 3.49 -0.51 1.86
CA ASN A 25 4.55 0.47 2.11
C ASN A 25 5.05 1.17 0.83
N GLY A 26 4.48 0.84 -0.34
CA GLY A 26 4.93 1.36 -1.63
C GLY A 26 6.40 1.06 -1.94
N LEU A 27 6.89 -0.12 -1.53
CA LEU A 27 8.28 -0.54 -1.75
C LEU A 27 8.45 -1.11 -3.15
N SER A 28 9.34 -0.50 -3.92
CA SER A 28 9.65 -0.97 -5.27
C SER A 28 10.65 -2.13 -5.26
N VAL A 29 10.59 -2.97 -6.29
CA VAL A 29 11.53 -4.07 -6.53
C VAL A 29 12.24 -3.83 -7.85
N LYS A 30 13.56 -3.63 -7.80
CA LYS A 30 14.40 -3.40 -8.99
C LYS A 30 15.61 -4.33 -8.95
N LYS A 31 15.83 -5.10 -10.01
CA LYS A 31 16.95 -6.06 -10.10
C LYS A 31 17.08 -6.96 -8.84
N ASN A 32 15.96 -7.52 -8.37
CA ASN A 32 15.86 -8.35 -7.15
C ASN A 32 16.26 -7.65 -5.82
N LYS A 33 16.24 -6.32 -5.78
CA LYS A 33 16.46 -5.52 -4.57
C LYS A 33 15.21 -4.71 -4.25
N ILE A 34 15.02 -4.40 -2.98
CA ILE A 34 13.84 -3.71 -2.46
C ILE A 34 14.24 -2.27 -2.17
N TYR A 35 13.40 -1.31 -2.55
CA TYR A 35 13.69 0.11 -2.38
C TYR A 35 12.52 0.89 -1.81
N LEU A 36 12.82 1.74 -0.82
CA LEU A 36 12.00 2.88 -0.44
C LEU A 36 12.56 4.11 -1.13
N ASN A 37 11.93 4.56 -2.22
CA ASN A 37 12.49 5.58 -3.10
C ASN A 37 13.91 5.20 -3.58
N GLN A 38 14.95 5.88 -3.08
CA GLN A 38 16.36 5.62 -3.40
C GLN A 38 17.09 4.80 -2.33
N ILE A 39 16.40 4.46 -1.24
CA ILE A 39 16.96 3.76 -0.09
C ILE A 39 16.79 2.27 -0.28
N GLU A 40 17.89 1.52 -0.39
CA GLU A 40 17.85 0.05 -0.47
C GLU A 40 17.46 -0.55 0.89
N ILE A 41 16.47 -1.45 0.87
CA ILE A 41 15.96 -2.13 2.06
C ILE A 41 16.45 -3.58 2.06
N PRO A 42 17.20 -4.01 3.10
CA PRO A 42 17.69 -5.39 3.19
C PRO A 42 16.52 -6.40 3.27
N PRO A 43 16.55 -7.52 2.50
CA PRO A 43 15.49 -8.53 2.51
C PRO A 43 15.17 -9.11 3.90
N ILE A 44 16.15 -9.16 4.80
CA ILE A 44 15.96 -9.66 6.17
C ILE A 44 14.99 -8.79 6.99
N ARG A 45 14.93 -7.48 6.71
CA ARG A 45 14.00 -6.56 7.39
C ARG A 45 12.56 -6.84 6.97
N ILE A 46 12.36 -7.11 5.67
CA ILE A 46 11.04 -7.50 5.14
C ILE A 46 10.63 -8.88 5.66
N ALA A 47 11.56 -9.84 5.69
CA ALA A 47 11.30 -11.19 6.22
C ALA A 47 10.78 -11.15 7.66
N ARG A 48 11.40 -10.33 8.52
CA ARG A 48 10.99 -10.14 9.91
C ARG A 48 9.56 -9.59 10.06
N VAL A 49 9.19 -8.61 9.25
CA VAL A 49 7.83 -8.02 9.29
C VAL A 49 6.81 -9.00 8.71
N ALA A 50 7.16 -9.70 7.62
CA ALA A 50 6.35 -10.73 6.99
C ALA A 50 6.18 -11.99 7.85
N LYS A 51 7.02 -12.17 8.87
CA LYS A 51 7.15 -13.40 9.67
C LYS A 51 7.46 -14.63 8.82
N VAL A 52 8.37 -14.49 7.84
CA VAL A 52 8.80 -15.56 6.93
C VAL A 52 10.32 -15.67 6.91
N ASP A 53 10.85 -16.73 6.32
CA ASP A 53 12.29 -16.88 6.10
C ASP A 53 12.83 -15.89 5.04
N ARG A 54 14.09 -15.48 5.16
CA ARG A 54 14.75 -14.59 4.19
C ARG A 54 14.77 -15.18 2.77
N ARG A 55 14.83 -16.51 2.64
CA ARG A 55 14.77 -17.21 1.34
C ARG A 55 13.41 -17.02 0.69
N THR A 56 12.32 -17.04 1.45
CA THR A 56 10.97 -16.74 0.94
C THR A 56 10.94 -15.36 0.30
N VAL A 57 11.47 -14.32 0.96
CA VAL A 57 11.57 -12.97 0.38
C VAL A 57 12.35 -13.01 -0.93
N THR A 58 13.52 -13.66 -0.94
CA THR A 58 14.38 -13.74 -2.14
C THR A 58 13.66 -14.44 -3.31
N GLN A 59 12.90 -15.50 -3.04
CA GLN A 59 12.10 -16.20 -4.04
C GLN A 59 10.95 -15.32 -4.55
N THR A 60 10.29 -14.56 -3.68
CA THR A 60 9.25 -13.61 -4.08
C THR A 60 9.82 -12.54 -5.03
N LEU A 61 10.99 -11.97 -4.73
CA LEU A 61 11.62 -10.97 -5.61
C LEU A 61 11.96 -11.56 -6.98
N LYS A 62 12.49 -12.79 -7.03
CA LYS A 62 12.74 -13.50 -8.29
C LYS A 62 11.44 -13.70 -9.09
N MET A 63 10.36 -14.10 -8.42
CA MET A 63 9.06 -14.30 -9.06
C MET A 63 8.46 -13.00 -9.60
N ILE A 64 8.61 -11.90 -8.86
CA ILE A 64 8.24 -10.56 -9.32
C ILE A 64 9.06 -10.17 -10.57
N TYR A 65 10.36 -10.43 -10.56
CA TYR A 65 11.26 -10.08 -11.67
C TYR A 65 10.98 -10.87 -12.95
N THR A 66 10.67 -12.17 -12.83
CA THR A 66 10.40 -13.04 -14.00
C THR A 66 8.98 -12.86 -14.56
N ASN A 67 8.01 -12.51 -13.73
CA ASN A 67 6.64 -12.26 -14.18
C ASN A 67 6.47 -10.81 -14.65
N ARG A 68 6.31 -10.60 -15.96
CA ARG A 68 6.15 -9.26 -16.56
C ARG A 68 5.02 -8.43 -15.93
N LYS A 69 3.90 -9.04 -15.55
CA LYS A 69 2.74 -8.32 -14.97
C LYS A 69 3.01 -7.87 -13.54
N LEU A 70 3.65 -8.71 -12.73
CA LEU A 70 4.11 -8.31 -11.39
C LEU A 70 5.21 -7.25 -11.48
N ARG A 71 6.18 -7.44 -12.38
CA ARG A 71 7.30 -6.51 -12.58
C ARG A 71 6.84 -5.09 -12.87
N LEU A 72 5.89 -4.92 -13.80
CA LEU A 72 5.33 -3.60 -14.13
C LEU A 72 4.74 -2.86 -12.91
N ILE A 73 4.14 -3.60 -11.98
CA ILE A 73 3.57 -3.01 -10.76
C ILE A 73 4.69 -2.68 -9.77
N PHE A 74 5.54 -3.67 -9.45
CA PHE A 74 6.52 -3.54 -8.38
C PHE A 74 7.76 -2.71 -8.76
N GLU A 75 8.10 -2.55 -10.03
CA GLU A 75 9.20 -1.65 -10.42
C GLU A 75 8.83 -0.17 -10.27
N GLU A 76 7.55 0.16 -10.51
CA GLU A 76 7.04 1.54 -10.57
C GLU A 76 6.28 1.98 -9.31
N ILE A 77 5.87 1.05 -8.45
CA ILE A 77 5.22 1.40 -7.19
C ILE A 77 6.12 2.33 -6.36
N ARG A 78 5.51 3.35 -5.76
CA ARG A 78 6.19 4.29 -4.87
C ARG A 78 5.33 4.58 -3.65
N PRO A 79 5.91 4.99 -2.52
CA PRO A 79 5.14 5.43 -1.37
C PRO A 79 4.26 6.63 -1.74
N ALA A 80 3.01 6.63 -1.30
CA ALA A 80 2.05 7.70 -1.55
C ALA A 80 2.36 9.02 -0.80
N GLY A 81 3.41 9.03 0.04
CA GLY A 81 3.83 10.18 0.85
C GLY A 81 3.55 9.99 2.33
N HIS A 82 3.75 11.06 3.10
CA HIS A 82 3.62 11.05 4.56
C HIS A 82 2.15 11.03 4.97
N SER A 83 1.75 10.14 5.88
CA SER A 83 0.45 10.27 6.55
C SER A 83 0.51 11.36 7.60
N LEU A 84 -0.33 12.38 7.46
CA LEU A 84 -0.44 13.45 8.47
C LEU A 84 -1.29 13.02 9.68
N LYS A 85 -2.02 11.89 9.61
CA LYS A 85 -3.01 11.45 10.63
C LYS A 85 -2.47 11.52 12.06
N ARG A 86 -1.26 11.02 12.30
CA ARG A 86 -0.66 10.94 13.65
C ARG A 86 -0.04 12.25 14.14
N ILE A 87 0.26 13.19 13.23
CA ILE A 87 0.89 14.48 13.57
C ILE A 87 -0.05 15.67 13.40
N ALA A 88 -1.27 15.44 12.90
CA ALA A 88 -2.24 16.49 12.57
C ALA A 88 -2.48 17.45 13.74
N LYS A 89 -2.67 16.91 14.96
CA LYS A 89 -2.88 17.73 16.17
C LYS A 89 -1.72 18.68 16.47
N HIS A 90 -0.48 18.26 16.23
CA HIS A 90 0.71 19.10 16.43
C HIS A 90 0.87 20.18 15.36
N LEU A 91 0.19 20.01 14.23
CA LEU A 91 0.16 20.96 13.12
C LEU A 91 -1.14 21.80 13.11
N GLU A 92 -1.92 21.74 14.20
CA GLU A 92 -3.21 22.43 14.32
C GLU A 92 -4.22 22.02 13.22
N LEU A 93 -4.12 20.78 12.74
CA LEU A 93 -5.01 20.18 11.75
C LEU A 93 -6.03 19.25 12.39
N GLY A 94 -7.23 19.21 11.81
CA GLY A 94 -8.24 18.19 12.09
C GLY A 94 -8.03 16.91 11.27
N VAL A 95 -8.53 15.78 11.77
CA VAL A 95 -8.59 14.50 11.04
C VAL A 95 -10.03 14.05 10.99
N VAL A 96 -10.49 13.69 9.79
CA VAL A 96 -11.78 13.03 9.57
C VAL A 96 -11.53 11.64 9.02
N GLU A 97 -12.00 10.63 9.72
CA GLU A 97 -11.96 9.23 9.29
C GLU A 97 -13.36 8.83 8.83
N ILE A 98 -13.45 8.26 7.63
CA ILE A 98 -14.72 7.88 7.02
C ILE A 98 -14.68 6.39 6.77
N THR A 99 -15.45 5.64 7.54
CA THR A 99 -15.63 4.20 7.35
C THR A 99 -16.96 3.99 6.63
N PRO A 100 -16.96 3.74 5.32
CA PRO A 100 -18.19 3.47 4.59
C PRO A 100 -18.75 2.09 4.98
N SER A 101 -20.07 1.95 4.97
CA SER A 101 -20.71 0.62 5.12
C SER A 101 -20.42 -0.31 3.94
N ASP A 102 -20.07 0.25 2.79
CA ASP A 102 -19.64 -0.45 1.60
C ASP A 102 -18.60 0.40 0.86
N ALA A 103 -17.33 -0.01 0.96
CA ALA A 103 -16.19 0.70 0.36
C ALA A 103 -16.16 0.63 -1.18
N SER A 104 -16.98 -0.22 -1.81
CA SER A 104 -17.09 -0.31 -3.26
C SER A 104 -17.99 0.77 -3.87
N LYS A 105 -18.79 1.47 -3.05
CA LYS A 105 -19.72 2.52 -3.53
C LYS A 105 -18.97 3.70 -4.11
N SER A 106 -19.39 4.12 -5.30
CA SER A 106 -18.83 5.29 -5.96
C SER A 106 -19.22 6.60 -5.26
N GLY A 107 -18.33 7.60 -5.33
CA GLY A 107 -18.61 8.96 -4.87
C GLY A 107 -18.46 9.21 -3.37
N ILE A 108 -17.96 8.27 -2.58
CA ILE A 108 -17.71 8.46 -1.13
C ILE A 108 -16.79 9.67 -0.90
N LEU A 109 -15.59 9.67 -1.51
CA LEU A 109 -14.63 10.75 -1.38
C LEU A 109 -15.19 12.08 -1.91
N ALA A 110 -15.89 12.05 -3.05
CA ALA A 110 -16.46 13.24 -3.66
C ALA A 110 -17.52 13.90 -2.75
N LYS A 111 -18.42 13.10 -2.16
CA LYS A 111 -19.45 13.60 -1.23
C LYS A 111 -18.82 14.18 0.04
N ALA A 112 -17.84 13.47 0.61
CA ALA A 112 -17.11 13.96 1.78
C ALA A 112 -16.41 15.29 1.50
N ALA A 113 -15.70 15.39 0.38
CA ALA A 113 -15.02 16.62 -0.02
C ALA A 113 -16.01 17.78 -0.24
N MET A 114 -17.17 17.50 -0.83
CA MET A 114 -18.22 18.49 -1.03
C MET A 114 -18.81 19.00 0.29
N ILE A 115 -19.03 18.12 1.29
CA ILE A 115 -19.50 18.53 2.62
C ILE A 115 -18.48 19.45 3.28
N LEU A 116 -17.19 19.09 3.27
CA LEU A 116 -16.13 19.91 3.85
C LEU A 116 -16.04 21.28 3.18
N THR A 117 -16.08 21.32 1.85
CA THR A 117 -15.99 22.57 1.07
C THR A 117 -17.20 23.48 1.33
N LYS A 118 -18.43 22.93 1.44
CA LYS A 118 -19.63 23.70 1.79
C LYS A 118 -19.57 24.37 3.16
N ASN A 119 -18.73 23.85 4.06
CA ASN A 119 -18.47 24.43 5.37
C ASN A 119 -17.18 25.28 5.40
N ASN A 120 -16.65 25.68 4.24
CA ASN A 120 -15.40 26.44 4.10
C ASN A 120 -14.17 25.77 4.74
N LEU A 121 -14.11 24.43 4.75
CA LEU A 121 -12.96 23.66 5.24
C LEU A 121 -12.08 23.20 4.09
N SER A 122 -10.79 23.54 4.15
CA SER A 122 -9.79 23.10 3.18
C SER A 122 -9.30 21.67 3.47
N ILE A 123 -9.09 20.86 2.43
CA ILE A 123 -8.54 19.50 2.55
C ILE A 123 -7.04 19.54 2.26
N ARG A 124 -6.22 19.29 3.28
CA ARG A 124 -4.75 19.26 3.14
C ARG A 124 -4.24 17.95 2.55
N GLN A 125 -4.88 16.84 2.90
CA GLN A 125 -4.52 15.51 2.47
C GLN A 125 -5.76 14.61 2.50
N ALA A 126 -5.93 13.79 1.46
CA ALA A 126 -6.89 12.70 1.43
C ALA A 126 -6.12 11.40 1.18
N ILE A 127 -6.27 10.42 2.07
CA ILE A 127 -5.72 9.07 1.94
C ILE A 127 -6.90 8.11 1.89
N VAL A 128 -6.85 7.14 0.97
CA VAL A 128 -7.90 6.14 0.78
C VAL A 128 -7.22 4.76 0.72
N ASP A 129 -7.83 3.78 1.36
CA ASP A 129 -7.36 2.40 1.35
C ASP A 129 -7.84 1.66 0.08
N ASP A 130 -7.07 0.66 -0.38
CA ASP A 130 -7.54 -0.26 -1.43
C ASP A 130 -8.48 -1.30 -0.79
N PRO A 131 -9.79 -1.31 -1.12
CA PRO A 131 -10.76 -2.23 -0.50
C PRO A 131 -10.47 -3.70 -0.80
N GLU A 132 -9.72 -4.00 -1.88
CA GLU A 132 -9.27 -5.37 -2.16
C GLU A 132 -8.17 -5.82 -1.19
N LEU A 133 -7.33 -4.87 -0.74
CA LEU A 133 -6.19 -5.12 0.15
C LEU A 133 -6.61 -5.16 1.62
N SER A 134 -7.49 -4.25 2.02
CA SER A 134 -8.09 -4.17 3.36
C SER A 134 -9.62 -4.32 3.26
N PRO A 135 -10.13 -5.57 3.21
CA PRO A 135 -11.56 -5.84 3.05
C PRO A 135 -12.37 -5.66 4.34
N ALA A 136 -11.71 -5.46 5.49
CA ALA A 136 -12.38 -5.17 6.76
C ALA A 136 -12.50 -3.65 6.96
N PRO A 137 -13.62 -3.16 7.54
CA PRO A 137 -13.79 -1.76 7.95
C PRO A 137 -12.90 -1.37 9.14
#